data_AF-A0A3B8Q490-F1
#
_entry.id   AF-A0A3B8Q490-F1
#
_cell.length_a   1.000
_cell.length_b   1.000
_cell.length_c   1.000
_cell.angle_alpha   90.00
_cell.angle_beta   90.00
_cell.angle_gamma   90.00
#
_symmetry.space_group_name_H-M   'P 1'
#
loop_
_entity.id
_entity.type
_entity.pdbx_description
1 polymer ?
#
loop_
_entity_poly.entity_id
_entity_poly.type
_entity_poly.pdbx_seq_one_letter_code
_entity_poly.pdbx_strand_id
1 'polypeptide(L)'
;MFMKLPVALCPAATLSLCLVFSANAATRTWDGGGDGISWHQPQNWSDDTTPGSDDDAVFPNPTVVKVTASGRIRDISLAPGSTLQVLGGGVPDLVTFLVDGTTPLDRVTLDVSGGARLALSQVPRAKGGGTGMSFRASGAGSVLELANLTTLIGENGYFSVSADNGGLVKLPSLRTTTQLIVLEAVGRESRIELQSLESFVGSGLIARSEGALRTPKLTQVEGPMTLADGGQIDIDQVASLRNGTLQISGGEPHFLALEELEFMSILLTDGARLALPLITRATGGGTGTSLRASGAGSVLELPNLTALIGENGYFSVSADNGGLVKLPSLRTTIQLIVLEAVGRESRIELQSLESFVGSGLIARSEGALRTPKLTQVEGPMTLADGGHIDTDQVASLRNGTLQISGGEPHFPALEELEFMSILLTDGARLALPLITRATGGGTGTSLRASGAGSVLELPNLTAL
;
A
#
# COMPACT_ATOMS: atom_id res chain seq x y z
N MET A 1 -27.46 101.83 -16.23
CA MET A 1 -28.91 101.60 -16.37
C MET A 1 -29.10 100.23 -17.03
N PHE A 2 -30.03 99.44 -16.51
CA PHE A 2 -30.40 98.06 -16.87
C PHE A 2 -29.54 96.90 -16.34
N MET A 3 -29.88 96.58 -15.10
CA MET A 3 -29.82 95.30 -14.40
C MET A 3 -30.52 94.19 -15.21
N LYS A 4 -29.86 93.05 -15.40
CA LYS A 4 -30.44 91.76 -15.84
C LYS A 4 -29.76 90.63 -15.07
N LEU A 5 -30.48 90.01 -14.12
CA LEU A 5 -30.21 88.62 -13.74
C LEU A 5 -30.88 87.71 -14.78
N PRO A 6 -30.25 86.58 -15.13
CA PRO A 6 -30.98 85.33 -14.95
C PRO A 6 -30.12 84.13 -14.49
N VAL A 7 -30.70 83.40 -13.54
CA VAL A 7 -30.84 81.95 -13.45
C VAL A 7 -29.57 81.10 -13.69
N ALA A 8 -29.01 80.61 -12.58
CA ALA A 8 -28.11 79.46 -12.60
C ALA A 8 -28.88 78.20 -13.00
N LEU A 9 -28.61 77.65 -14.18
CA LEU A 9 -28.98 76.28 -14.54
C LEU A 9 -28.00 75.32 -13.88
N CYS A 10 -28.50 74.54 -12.92
CA CYS A 10 -27.82 73.40 -12.34
C CYS A 10 -27.79 72.27 -13.39
N PRO A 11 -26.62 71.68 -13.76
CA PRO A 11 -26.62 70.48 -14.59
C PRO A 11 -27.18 69.32 -13.77
N ALA A 12 -28.33 68.80 -14.20
CA ALA A 12 -28.90 67.58 -13.65
C ALA A 12 -27.90 66.44 -13.80
N ALA A 13 -27.35 65.97 -12.70
CA ALA A 13 -26.68 64.68 -12.65
C ALA A 13 -27.73 63.60 -12.95
N THR A 14 -27.71 63.05 -14.15
CA THR A 14 -28.42 61.81 -14.48
C THR A 14 -27.85 60.71 -13.59
N LEU A 15 -28.54 60.46 -12.48
CA LEU A 15 -28.37 59.26 -11.68
C LEU A 15 -28.83 58.09 -12.55
N SER A 16 -27.89 57.43 -13.25
CA SER A 16 -28.15 56.15 -13.89
C SER A 16 -28.35 55.14 -12.76
N LEU A 17 -29.62 54.89 -12.43
CA LEU A 17 -30.01 53.82 -11.53
C LEU A 17 -29.70 52.50 -12.25
N CYS A 18 -28.47 52.00 -12.10
CA CYS A 18 -28.15 50.61 -12.36
C CYS A 18 -28.97 49.78 -11.36
N LEU A 19 -30.17 49.38 -11.78
CA LEU A 19 -30.92 48.31 -11.15
C LEU A 19 -30.05 47.05 -11.29
N VAL A 20 -29.27 46.76 -10.26
CA VAL A 20 -28.67 45.44 -10.08
C VAL A 20 -29.86 44.54 -9.78
N PHE A 21 -30.38 43.86 -10.81
CA PHE A 21 -31.26 42.73 -10.57
C PHE A 21 -30.40 41.69 -9.87
N SER A 22 -30.56 41.56 -8.55
CA SER A 22 -30.22 40.30 -7.90
C SER A 22 -31.08 39.24 -8.57
N ALA A 23 -30.48 38.43 -9.43
CA ALA A 23 -31.13 37.22 -9.92
C ALA A 23 -31.50 36.41 -8.68
N ASN A 24 -32.77 36.09 -8.50
CA ASN A 24 -33.18 35.21 -7.42
C ASN A 24 -32.50 33.85 -7.63
N ALA A 25 -31.92 33.29 -6.56
CA ALA A 25 -31.42 31.93 -6.55
C ALA A 25 -32.46 30.97 -7.15
N ALA A 26 -32.16 30.39 -8.30
CA ALA A 26 -33.03 29.44 -8.99
C ALA A 26 -32.50 28.01 -8.83
N THR A 27 -33.41 27.05 -8.81
CA THR A 27 -33.05 25.63 -9.00
C THR A 27 -33.23 25.30 -10.47
N ARG A 28 -32.14 24.91 -11.14
CA ARG A 28 -32.12 24.55 -12.56
C ARG A 28 -31.85 23.06 -12.69
N THR A 29 -32.74 22.35 -13.36
CA THR A 29 -32.66 20.90 -13.50
C THR A 29 -32.07 20.55 -14.86
N TRP A 30 -31.09 19.66 -14.87
CA TRP A 30 -30.53 19.10 -16.10
C TRP A 30 -31.57 18.23 -16.79
N ASP A 31 -31.92 18.59 -18.02
CA ASP A 31 -32.85 17.84 -18.86
C ASP A 31 -32.19 17.28 -20.13
N GLY A 32 -30.99 17.75 -20.47
CA GLY A 32 -30.24 17.31 -21.64
C GLY A 32 -30.90 17.66 -22.97
N GLY A 33 -31.73 18.70 -23.04
CA GLY A 33 -32.42 19.13 -24.27
C GLY A 33 -31.49 19.63 -25.40
N GLY A 34 -30.23 19.94 -25.09
CA GLY A 34 -29.18 20.34 -26.02
C GLY A 34 -28.33 19.16 -26.50
N ASP A 35 -27.01 19.25 -26.32
CA ASP A 35 -26.07 18.15 -26.64
C ASP A 35 -26.02 17.05 -25.57
N GLY A 36 -26.70 17.24 -24.43
CA GLY A 36 -26.76 16.29 -23.33
C GLY A 36 -25.46 16.11 -22.55
N ILE A 37 -24.41 16.91 -22.79
CA ILE A 37 -23.10 16.77 -22.15
C ILE A 37 -22.50 18.10 -21.67
N SER A 38 -22.65 19.19 -22.42
CA SER A 38 -21.97 20.46 -22.14
C SER A 38 -22.71 21.28 -21.08
N TRP A 39 -22.04 21.57 -19.95
CA TRP A 39 -22.58 22.43 -18.89
C TRP A 39 -23.07 23.79 -19.42
N HIS A 40 -22.27 24.37 -20.31
CA HIS A 40 -22.42 25.74 -20.81
C HIS A 40 -23.46 25.87 -21.93
N GLN A 41 -24.12 24.78 -22.33
CA GLN A 41 -25.19 24.84 -23.31
C GLN A 41 -26.52 25.11 -22.58
N PRO A 42 -27.16 26.27 -22.81
CA PRO A 42 -28.37 26.63 -22.07
C PRO A 42 -29.51 25.63 -22.27
N GLN A 43 -29.64 25.03 -23.46
CA GLN A 43 -30.67 24.04 -23.79
C GLN A 43 -30.59 22.72 -23.01
N ASN A 44 -29.52 22.48 -22.23
CA ASN A 44 -29.43 21.32 -21.35
C ASN A 44 -30.11 21.53 -19.98
N TRP A 45 -30.69 22.72 -19.75
CA TRP A 45 -31.31 23.12 -18.49
C TRP A 45 -32.80 23.42 -18.69
N SER A 46 -33.61 23.09 -17.69
CA SER A 46 -35.08 23.15 -17.71
C SER A 46 -35.74 24.48 -18.12
N ASP A 47 -34.99 25.58 -18.12
CA ASP A 47 -35.45 26.92 -18.53
C ASP A 47 -34.54 27.55 -19.60
N ASP A 48 -33.84 26.71 -20.37
CA ASP A 48 -32.91 27.09 -21.44
C ASP A 48 -31.88 28.14 -21.01
N THR A 49 -31.45 28.10 -19.74
CA THR A 49 -30.55 29.10 -19.14
C THR A 49 -29.53 28.41 -18.24
N THR A 50 -28.24 28.66 -18.49
CA THR A 50 -27.13 28.09 -17.71
C THR A 50 -27.12 28.61 -16.25
N PRO A 51 -26.90 27.75 -15.24
CA PRO A 51 -26.81 28.16 -13.84
C PRO A 51 -25.71 29.19 -13.57
N GLY A 52 -26.04 30.22 -12.79
CA GLY A 52 -25.12 31.22 -12.26
C GLY A 52 -24.73 30.99 -10.79
N SER A 53 -24.06 31.97 -10.19
CA SER A 53 -23.45 31.85 -8.84
C SER A 53 -24.43 31.64 -7.70
N ASP A 54 -25.68 32.08 -7.85
CA ASP A 54 -26.70 31.96 -6.80
C ASP A 54 -27.59 30.73 -6.99
N ASP A 55 -27.42 30.02 -8.10
CA ASP A 55 -28.31 28.93 -8.53
C ASP A 55 -27.85 27.57 -7.99
N ASP A 56 -28.84 26.68 -7.81
CA ASP A 56 -28.62 25.25 -7.56
C ASP A 56 -28.79 24.46 -8.86
N ALA A 57 -27.81 23.62 -9.17
CA ALA A 57 -27.86 22.71 -10.31
C ALA A 57 -28.27 21.31 -9.86
N VAL A 58 -29.29 20.73 -10.48
CA VAL A 58 -29.81 19.39 -10.13
C VAL A 58 -29.72 18.45 -11.31
N PHE A 59 -29.01 17.32 -11.13
CA PHE A 59 -28.91 16.23 -12.10
C PHE A 59 -29.70 15.03 -11.55
N PRO A 60 -30.97 14.87 -11.94
CA PRO A 60 -31.85 13.85 -11.36
C PRO A 60 -31.53 12.43 -11.84
N ASN A 61 -30.80 12.30 -12.95
CA ASN A 61 -30.43 11.02 -13.56
C ASN A 61 -28.90 10.94 -13.72
N PRO A 62 -28.32 9.72 -13.71
CA PRO A 62 -26.89 9.52 -13.94
C PRO A 62 -26.47 10.14 -15.28
N THR A 63 -25.59 11.14 -15.21
CA THR A 63 -25.21 11.94 -16.38
C THR A 63 -23.71 12.17 -16.41
N VAL A 64 -23.13 12.25 -17.60
CA VAL A 64 -21.76 12.73 -17.80
C VAL A 64 -21.83 14.19 -18.25
N VAL A 65 -21.30 15.10 -17.44
CA VAL A 65 -21.33 16.54 -17.71
C VAL A 65 -19.91 17.10 -17.82
N LYS A 66 -19.68 17.95 -18.82
CA LYS A 66 -18.40 18.61 -19.09
C LYS A 66 -18.48 20.11 -18.84
N VAL A 67 -17.58 20.60 -18.00
CA VAL A 67 -17.36 22.02 -17.71
C VAL A 67 -16.05 22.44 -18.38
N THR A 68 -16.14 23.31 -19.38
CA THR A 68 -15.01 23.79 -20.21
C THR A 68 -14.76 25.29 -20.12
N ALA A 69 -15.48 25.98 -19.24
CA ALA A 69 -15.35 27.40 -18.95
C ALA A 69 -15.58 27.63 -17.46
N SER A 70 -14.93 28.67 -16.91
CA SER A 70 -14.98 28.97 -15.49
C SER A 70 -16.38 29.35 -15.03
N GLY A 71 -16.71 28.97 -13.80
CA GLY A 71 -18.02 29.24 -13.22
C GLY A 71 -18.02 29.07 -11.71
N ARG A 72 -19.06 29.60 -11.10
CA ARG A 72 -19.41 29.40 -9.69
C ARG A 72 -20.89 29.11 -9.63
N ILE A 73 -21.29 28.21 -8.74
CA ILE A 73 -22.69 27.90 -8.43
C ILE A 73 -22.86 27.78 -6.92
N ARG A 74 -24.10 27.96 -6.47
CA ARG A 74 -24.41 27.82 -5.05
C ARG A 74 -24.32 26.35 -4.65
N ASP A 75 -25.03 25.45 -5.30
CA ASP A 75 -24.97 24.02 -4.98
C ASP A 75 -25.10 23.15 -6.24
N ILE A 76 -24.59 21.92 -6.17
CA ILE A 76 -24.81 20.90 -7.19
C ILE A 76 -25.33 19.63 -6.52
N SER A 77 -26.39 19.05 -7.10
CA SER A 77 -26.92 17.75 -6.70
C SER A 77 -26.76 16.77 -7.86
N LEU A 78 -25.99 15.70 -7.63
CA LEU A 78 -25.64 14.71 -8.63
C LEU A 78 -26.29 13.38 -8.29
N ALA A 79 -27.09 12.81 -9.19
CA ALA A 79 -27.57 11.46 -9.03
C ALA A 79 -26.41 10.45 -8.97
N PRO A 80 -26.53 9.36 -8.17
CA PRO A 80 -25.54 8.28 -8.15
C PRO A 80 -25.24 7.75 -9.57
N GLY A 81 -23.96 7.59 -9.89
CA GLY A 81 -23.47 7.21 -11.22
C GLY A 81 -23.13 8.39 -12.13
N SER A 82 -23.38 9.63 -11.70
CA SER A 82 -23.00 10.82 -12.47
C SER A 82 -21.49 11.04 -12.49
N THR A 83 -21.00 11.62 -13.57
CA THR A 83 -19.61 12.05 -13.75
C THR A 83 -19.55 13.53 -14.05
N LEU A 84 -18.85 14.30 -13.20
CA LEU A 84 -18.53 15.70 -13.43
C LEU A 84 -17.09 15.80 -13.94
N GLN A 85 -16.93 16.24 -15.19
CA GLN A 85 -15.62 16.49 -15.80
C GLN A 85 -15.36 17.99 -15.87
N VAL A 86 -14.28 18.46 -15.27
CA VAL A 86 -13.82 19.86 -15.42
C VAL A 86 -12.54 19.85 -16.24
N LEU A 87 -12.63 20.40 -17.44
CA LEU A 87 -11.62 20.27 -18.48
C LEU A 87 -11.04 21.64 -18.80
N GLY A 88 -9.74 21.81 -18.57
CA GLY A 88 -9.02 23.02 -18.96
C GLY A 88 -8.51 22.94 -20.40
N GLY A 89 -8.06 24.09 -20.94
CA GLY A 89 -7.42 24.18 -22.26
C GLY A 89 -5.91 23.88 -22.22
N GLY A 90 -5.35 23.54 -21.05
CA GLY A 90 -3.93 23.59 -20.74
C GLY A 90 -3.54 24.90 -20.05
N VAL A 91 -2.33 24.99 -19.51
CA VAL A 91 -1.82 26.25 -18.95
C VAL A 91 -1.47 27.20 -20.12
N PRO A 92 -1.97 28.45 -20.16
CA PRO A 92 -2.56 29.24 -19.06
C PRO A 92 -4.10 29.32 -19.01
N ASP A 93 -4.84 28.61 -19.87
CA ASP A 93 -6.31 28.62 -19.93
C ASP A 93 -6.92 27.79 -18.79
N LEU A 94 -6.89 28.40 -17.61
CA LEU A 94 -7.39 27.82 -16.35
C LEU A 94 -8.92 27.89 -16.29
N VAL A 95 -9.58 26.75 -16.46
CA VAL A 95 -11.00 26.58 -16.13
C VAL A 95 -11.12 26.38 -14.63
N THR A 96 -11.83 27.26 -13.92
CA THR A 96 -12.10 27.14 -12.49
C THR A 96 -13.60 27.01 -12.24
N PHE A 97 -14.01 25.90 -11.63
CA PHE A 97 -15.38 25.63 -11.23
C PHE A 97 -15.51 25.54 -9.71
N LEU A 98 -16.32 26.41 -9.13
CA LEU A 98 -16.48 26.54 -7.67
C LEU A 98 -17.92 26.18 -7.25
N VAL A 99 -18.05 25.35 -6.21
CA VAL A 99 -19.32 25.02 -5.57
C VAL A 99 -19.27 25.40 -4.09
N ASP A 100 -20.16 26.29 -3.68
CA ASP A 100 -20.20 26.84 -2.32
C ASP A 100 -21.01 26.00 -1.33
N GLY A 101 -21.95 25.21 -1.84
CA GLY A 101 -22.99 24.51 -1.10
C GLY A 101 -22.61 23.09 -0.71
N THR A 102 -23.47 22.50 0.11
CA THR A 102 -23.29 21.14 0.60
C THR A 102 -23.74 20.14 -0.44
N THR A 103 -22.79 19.66 -1.22
CA THR A 103 -23.02 18.61 -2.22
C THR A 103 -22.81 17.23 -1.60
N PRO A 104 -23.84 16.38 -1.44
CA PRO A 104 -23.62 14.97 -1.11
C PRO A 104 -22.92 14.29 -2.28
N LEU A 105 -21.71 13.78 -2.07
CA LEU A 105 -21.02 12.96 -3.05
C LEU A 105 -21.29 11.48 -2.72
N ASP A 106 -22.36 10.92 -3.28
CA ASP A 106 -22.72 9.50 -3.13
C ASP A 106 -22.65 8.79 -4.49
N ARG A 107 -21.60 7.99 -4.66
CA ARG A 107 -21.29 7.26 -5.89
C ARG A 107 -21.28 8.19 -7.11
N VAL A 108 -20.50 9.27 -7.03
CA VAL A 108 -20.24 10.19 -8.15
C VAL A 108 -18.76 10.19 -8.52
N THR A 109 -18.46 10.42 -9.80
CA THR A 109 -17.08 10.55 -10.31
C THR A 109 -16.76 12.03 -10.52
N LEU A 110 -15.60 12.46 -10.03
CA LEU A 110 -15.04 13.78 -10.27
C LEU A 110 -13.74 13.62 -11.05
N ASP A 111 -13.67 14.23 -12.24
CA ASP A 111 -12.49 14.15 -13.10
C ASP A 111 -12.05 15.56 -13.51
N VAL A 112 -10.88 15.97 -13.03
CA VAL A 112 -10.30 17.29 -13.29
C VAL A 112 -9.05 17.11 -14.12
N SER A 113 -9.02 17.71 -15.32
CA SER A 113 -7.89 17.57 -16.23
C SER A 113 -7.58 18.83 -17.03
N GLY A 114 -6.45 18.81 -17.75
CA GLY A 114 -6.05 19.91 -18.65
C GLY A 114 -5.72 21.23 -17.94
N GLY A 115 -5.26 21.19 -16.69
CA GLY A 115 -4.95 22.40 -15.91
C GLY A 115 -6.17 23.03 -15.21
N ALA A 116 -7.35 22.42 -15.25
CA ALA A 116 -8.54 22.93 -14.59
C ALA A 116 -8.50 22.83 -13.06
N ARG A 117 -9.34 23.61 -12.39
CA ARG A 117 -9.60 23.54 -10.95
C ARG A 117 -11.07 23.29 -10.66
N LEU A 118 -11.35 22.30 -9.83
CA LEU A 118 -12.66 22.04 -9.22
C LEU A 118 -12.53 22.17 -7.70
N ALA A 119 -13.36 23.02 -7.09
CA ALA A 119 -13.41 23.14 -5.64
C ALA A 119 -14.86 22.98 -5.13
N LEU A 120 -15.08 21.99 -4.25
CA LEU A 120 -16.34 21.80 -3.53
C LEU A 120 -16.08 21.99 -2.04
N SER A 121 -16.48 23.14 -1.52
CA SER A 121 -16.02 23.60 -0.21
C SER A 121 -16.79 23.01 0.97
N GLN A 122 -18.04 22.55 0.78
CA GLN A 122 -18.90 22.08 1.88
C GLN A 122 -19.31 20.61 1.76
N VAL A 123 -18.42 19.74 1.24
CA VAL A 123 -18.65 18.29 1.22
C VAL A 123 -18.09 17.67 2.51
N PRO A 124 -18.89 17.29 3.50
CA PRO A 124 -18.37 16.73 4.75
C PRO A 124 -17.94 15.26 4.62
N ARG A 125 -18.61 14.51 3.73
CA ARG A 125 -18.38 13.09 3.50
C ARG A 125 -18.57 12.77 2.02
N ALA A 126 -17.84 11.78 1.55
CA ALA A 126 -18.01 11.23 0.21
C ALA A 126 -18.01 9.71 0.28
N LYS A 127 -18.92 9.10 -0.47
CA LYS A 127 -19.09 7.67 -0.58
C LYS A 127 -18.90 7.26 -2.02
N GLY A 128 -18.15 6.19 -2.24
CA GLY A 128 -17.90 5.66 -3.57
C GLY A 128 -17.74 4.15 -3.59
N GLY A 129 -17.79 3.62 -4.80
CA GLY A 129 -17.51 2.22 -5.11
C GLY A 129 -18.47 1.66 -6.16
N GLY A 130 -18.19 0.43 -6.59
CA GLY A 130 -18.55 -0.05 -7.93
C GLY A 130 -17.48 0.30 -8.97
N THR A 131 -17.60 -0.25 -10.18
CA THR A 131 -16.59 -0.07 -11.24
C THR A 131 -16.55 1.37 -11.77
N GLY A 132 -15.37 2.01 -11.74
CA GLY A 132 -15.12 3.30 -12.41
C GLY A 132 -15.36 4.55 -11.56
N MET A 133 -15.74 4.40 -10.30
CA MET A 133 -15.95 5.53 -9.38
C MET A 133 -14.61 6.09 -8.89
N SER A 134 -14.34 7.37 -9.17
CA SER A 134 -13.08 7.99 -8.77
C SER A 134 -13.16 9.50 -8.55
N PHE A 135 -12.25 10.01 -7.72
CA PHE A 135 -11.92 11.42 -7.61
C PHE A 135 -10.51 11.63 -8.16
N ARG A 136 -10.41 12.29 -9.31
CA ARG A 136 -9.17 12.34 -10.07
C ARG A 136 -8.77 13.77 -10.42
N ALA A 137 -7.49 14.07 -10.24
CA ALA A 137 -6.83 15.22 -10.84
C ALA A 137 -5.68 14.73 -11.73
N SER A 138 -5.75 15.00 -13.04
CA SER A 138 -4.76 14.51 -14.01
C SER A 138 -4.23 15.61 -14.91
N GLY A 139 -2.90 15.75 -14.96
CA GLY A 139 -2.21 16.73 -15.78
C GLY A 139 -1.71 17.94 -14.99
N ALA A 140 -0.63 18.54 -15.48
CA ALA A 140 0.01 19.68 -14.82
C ALA A 140 -0.99 20.83 -14.60
N GLY A 141 -1.07 21.29 -13.35
CA GLY A 141 -1.96 22.39 -12.93
C GLY A 141 -3.40 21.97 -12.65
N SER A 142 -3.78 20.70 -12.87
CA SER A 142 -5.12 20.23 -12.52
C SER A 142 -5.27 20.10 -11.01
N VAL A 143 -6.34 20.69 -10.45
CA VAL A 143 -6.58 20.72 -9.01
C VAL A 143 -8.00 20.27 -8.67
N LEU A 144 -8.13 19.21 -7.87
CA LEU A 144 -9.37 18.83 -7.20
C LEU A 144 -9.28 19.18 -5.71
N GLU A 145 -10.20 19.97 -5.20
CA GLU A 145 -10.20 20.40 -3.80
C GLU A 145 -11.54 20.14 -3.10
N LEU A 146 -11.50 19.37 -2.01
CA LEU A 146 -12.63 19.11 -1.13
C LEU A 146 -12.27 19.55 0.29
N ALA A 147 -12.34 20.87 0.52
CA ALA A 147 -11.72 21.51 1.70
C ALA A 147 -12.25 20.99 3.05
N ASN A 148 -13.55 20.69 3.13
CA ASN A 148 -14.21 20.25 4.36
C ASN A 148 -14.52 18.74 4.40
N LEU A 149 -13.96 17.95 3.49
CA LEU A 149 -14.17 16.51 3.49
C LEU A 149 -13.44 15.86 4.66
N THR A 150 -14.18 15.28 5.61
CA THR A 150 -13.59 14.63 6.79
C THR A 150 -13.52 13.12 6.67
N THR A 151 -14.37 12.51 5.83
CA THR A 151 -14.48 11.05 5.73
C THR A 151 -14.71 10.59 4.29
N LEU A 152 -13.94 9.58 3.87
CA LEU A 152 -14.14 8.82 2.64
C LEU A 152 -14.64 7.42 2.98
N ILE A 153 -15.73 7.01 2.34
CA ILE A 153 -16.38 5.72 2.55
C ILE A 153 -16.34 4.92 1.26
N GLY A 154 -15.72 3.74 1.32
CA GLY A 154 -15.70 2.76 0.23
C GLY A 154 -16.79 1.69 0.43
N GLU A 155 -17.58 1.43 -0.60
CA GLU A 155 -18.64 0.41 -0.59
C GLU A 155 -18.79 -0.29 -1.94
N ASN A 156 -18.97 -1.62 -1.94
CA ASN A 156 -19.31 -2.40 -3.14
C ASN A 156 -18.31 -2.25 -4.31
N GLY A 157 -17.02 -2.10 -4.01
CA GLY A 157 -15.92 -1.98 -4.97
C GLY A 157 -14.94 -0.89 -4.55
N TYR A 158 -13.79 -0.83 -5.22
CA TYR A 158 -12.78 0.19 -4.91
C TYR A 158 -13.28 1.60 -5.24
N PHE A 159 -12.99 2.54 -4.35
CA PHE A 159 -13.14 3.97 -4.60
C PHE A 159 -11.75 4.60 -4.61
N SER A 160 -11.32 5.03 -5.80
CA SER A 160 -10.00 5.61 -6.00
C SER A 160 -10.04 7.13 -5.89
N VAL A 161 -9.10 7.69 -5.14
CA VAL A 161 -8.71 9.09 -5.21
C VAL A 161 -7.32 9.15 -5.80
N SER A 162 -7.16 9.78 -6.98
CA SER A 162 -5.89 9.78 -7.69
C SER A 162 -5.42 11.16 -8.14
N ALA A 163 -4.10 11.33 -8.07
CA ALA A 163 -3.37 12.45 -8.66
C ALA A 163 -2.37 11.88 -9.67
N ASP A 164 -2.52 12.24 -10.95
CA ASP A 164 -1.70 11.70 -12.03
C ASP A 164 -1.05 12.82 -12.88
N ASN A 165 0.11 12.55 -13.48
CA ASN A 165 0.75 13.40 -14.48
C ASN A 165 0.90 14.89 -14.06
N GLY A 166 1.23 15.16 -12.80
CA GLY A 166 1.36 16.53 -12.25
C GLY A 166 0.07 17.12 -11.69
N GLY A 167 -0.98 16.32 -11.51
CA GLY A 167 -2.24 16.72 -10.88
C GLY A 167 -2.14 16.85 -9.36
N LEU A 168 -3.08 17.58 -8.76
CA LEU A 168 -3.12 17.84 -7.32
C LEU A 168 -4.52 17.59 -6.77
N VAL A 169 -4.63 16.68 -5.79
CA VAL A 169 -5.85 16.48 -5.00
C VAL A 169 -5.62 17.01 -3.60
N LYS A 170 -6.51 17.89 -3.11
CA LYS A 170 -6.45 18.50 -1.78
C LYS A 170 -7.62 18.07 -0.92
N LEU A 171 -7.32 17.31 0.14
CA LEU A 171 -8.28 16.85 1.15
C LEU A 171 -7.78 17.24 2.54
N PRO A 172 -7.58 18.54 2.83
CA PRO A 172 -6.85 18.99 4.02
C PRO A 172 -7.54 18.66 5.35
N SER A 173 -8.86 18.43 5.31
CA SER A 173 -9.66 18.09 6.49
C SER A 173 -9.95 16.60 6.61
N LEU A 174 -9.45 15.74 5.70
CA LEU A 174 -9.73 14.30 5.75
C LEU A 174 -9.06 13.71 6.99
N ARG A 175 -9.84 13.01 7.81
CA ARG A 175 -9.37 12.42 9.08
C ARG A 175 -9.34 10.91 9.05
N THR A 176 -10.32 10.30 8.39
CA THR A 176 -10.52 8.86 8.37
C THR A 176 -11.00 8.36 7.00
N THR A 177 -10.67 7.11 6.72
CA THR A 177 -11.13 6.35 5.56
C THR A 177 -11.71 5.02 6.03
N THR A 178 -12.47 4.33 5.17
CA THR A 178 -12.91 2.96 5.40
C THR A 178 -12.24 2.00 4.42
N GLN A 179 -12.49 0.69 4.57
CA GLN A 179 -12.10 -0.30 3.58
C GLN A 179 -12.51 0.10 2.15
N LEU A 180 -11.82 -0.46 1.16
CA LEU A 180 -12.03 -0.23 -0.28
C LEU A 180 -11.61 1.16 -0.79
N ILE A 181 -11.08 2.03 0.05
CA ILE A 181 -10.46 3.28 -0.40
C ILE A 181 -9.05 3.02 -0.94
N VAL A 182 -8.76 3.58 -2.12
CA VAL A 182 -7.42 3.62 -2.70
C VAL A 182 -7.02 5.09 -2.86
N LEU A 183 -5.90 5.49 -2.28
CA LEU A 183 -5.29 6.81 -2.49
C LEU A 183 -4.01 6.61 -3.30
N GLU A 184 -3.93 7.23 -4.48
CA GLU A 184 -2.86 6.94 -5.43
C GLU A 184 -2.27 8.21 -6.06
N ALA A 185 -0.98 8.45 -5.86
CA ALA A 185 -0.24 9.53 -6.53
C ALA A 185 0.79 8.93 -7.50
N VAL A 186 0.68 9.29 -8.79
CA VAL A 186 1.51 8.74 -9.86
C VAL A 186 2.13 9.82 -10.71
N GLY A 187 3.45 9.80 -10.85
CA GLY A 187 4.17 10.72 -11.73
C GLY A 187 4.69 11.93 -10.97
N ARG A 188 5.76 12.52 -11.54
CA ARG A 188 6.40 13.71 -11.01
C ARG A 188 5.40 14.85 -10.82
N GLU A 189 5.54 15.58 -9.72
CA GLU A 189 4.65 16.67 -9.29
C GLU A 189 3.20 16.26 -8.98
N SER A 190 2.82 15.00 -9.16
CA SER A 190 1.50 14.51 -8.75
C SER A 190 1.43 14.42 -7.22
N ARG A 191 0.40 15.02 -6.63
CA ARG A 191 0.28 15.11 -5.17
C ARG A 191 -1.13 14.87 -4.67
N ILE A 192 -1.24 14.12 -3.57
CA ILE A 192 -2.43 14.11 -2.73
C ILE A 192 -2.07 14.71 -1.37
N GLU A 193 -2.78 15.75 -0.97
CA GLU A 193 -2.56 16.50 0.26
C GLU A 193 -3.58 16.10 1.34
N LEU A 194 -3.09 15.54 2.46
CA LEU A 194 -3.87 14.88 3.51
C LEU A 194 -3.45 15.38 4.90
N GLN A 195 -3.47 16.70 5.11
CA GLN A 195 -2.87 17.39 6.27
C GLN A 195 -3.47 16.99 7.64
N SER A 196 -4.66 16.40 7.66
CA SER A 196 -5.37 16.01 8.87
C SER A 196 -5.59 14.50 9.01
N LEU A 197 -5.06 13.68 8.08
CA LEU A 197 -5.30 12.24 8.09
C LEU A 197 -4.50 11.61 9.23
N GLU A 198 -5.19 11.10 10.25
CA GLU A 198 -4.56 10.52 11.45
C GLU A 198 -4.49 8.99 11.37
N SER A 199 -5.50 8.37 10.75
CA SER A 199 -5.61 6.92 10.55
C SER A 199 -6.15 6.61 9.16
N PHE A 200 -5.49 5.69 8.47
CA PHE A 200 -5.93 5.15 7.19
C PHE A 200 -6.38 3.71 7.36
N VAL A 201 -7.61 3.43 6.95
CA VAL A 201 -8.11 2.08 6.68
C VAL A 201 -8.45 2.02 5.20
N GLY A 202 -7.94 1.05 4.45
CA GLY A 202 -8.22 1.02 3.02
C GLY A 202 -7.61 -0.16 2.28
N SER A 203 -7.63 -0.05 0.96
CA SER A 203 -7.14 -1.08 0.04
C SER A 203 -5.92 -0.66 -0.75
N GLY A 204 -5.46 0.59 -0.60
CA GLY A 204 -4.16 1.01 -1.13
C GLY A 204 -3.80 2.44 -0.72
N LEU A 205 -2.63 2.60 -0.12
CA LEU A 205 -1.94 3.88 0.03
C LEU A 205 -0.70 3.85 -0.86
N ILE A 206 -0.78 4.47 -2.04
CA ILE A 206 0.13 4.18 -3.16
C ILE A 206 0.81 5.46 -3.65
N ALA A 207 2.14 5.51 -3.53
CA ALA A 207 2.97 6.51 -4.18
C ALA A 207 3.92 5.83 -5.17
N ARG A 208 3.88 6.23 -6.45
CA ARG A 208 4.80 5.71 -7.46
C ARG A 208 5.26 6.76 -8.46
N SER A 209 6.40 6.49 -9.08
CA SER A 209 6.96 7.32 -10.17
C SER A 209 7.11 8.79 -9.76
N GLU A 210 7.74 9.05 -8.61
CA GLU A 210 7.89 10.38 -7.98
C GLU A 210 6.58 11.06 -7.52
N GLY A 211 5.43 10.38 -7.56
CA GLY A 211 4.18 10.87 -6.96
C GLY A 211 4.28 10.95 -5.44
N ALA A 212 3.54 11.87 -4.81
CA ALA A 212 3.62 12.09 -3.37
C ALA A 212 2.27 12.13 -2.65
N LEU A 213 2.17 11.44 -1.51
CA LEU A 213 1.10 11.57 -0.54
C LEU A 213 1.64 12.32 0.69
N ARG A 214 1.07 13.48 0.98
CA ARG A 214 1.48 14.31 2.12
C ARG A 214 0.59 14.03 3.32
N THR A 215 1.12 13.26 4.26
CA THR A 215 0.40 12.65 5.39
C THR A 215 1.06 12.97 6.73
N PRO A 216 1.33 14.25 7.07
CA PRO A 216 2.19 14.62 8.21
C PRO A 216 1.64 14.23 9.60
N LYS A 217 0.40 13.73 9.68
CA LYS A 217 -0.26 13.31 10.93
C LYS A 217 -0.64 11.83 10.94
N LEU A 218 -0.31 11.07 9.88
CA LEU A 218 -0.72 9.68 9.75
C LEU A 218 0.09 8.81 10.70
N THR A 219 -0.56 8.26 11.72
CA THR A 219 0.10 7.43 12.74
C THR A 219 -0.22 5.94 12.58
N GLN A 220 -1.32 5.60 11.90
CA GLN A 220 -1.78 4.23 11.76
C GLN A 220 -2.24 3.94 10.33
N VAL A 221 -1.83 2.79 9.80
CA VAL A 221 -2.25 2.29 8.50
C VAL A 221 -2.73 0.86 8.63
N GLU A 222 -3.98 0.63 8.24
CA GLU A 222 -4.57 -0.69 8.07
C GLU A 222 -4.87 -0.91 6.57
N GLY A 223 -4.13 -1.84 5.97
CA GLY A 223 -4.23 -2.17 4.54
C GLY A 223 -2.91 -2.04 3.77
N PRO A 224 -2.94 -2.27 2.45
CA PRO A 224 -1.75 -2.23 1.60
C PRO A 224 -1.15 -0.82 1.47
N MET A 225 0.18 -0.75 1.49
CA MET A 225 0.99 0.45 1.23
C MET A 225 2.03 0.15 0.16
N THR A 226 2.25 1.09 -0.77
CA THR A 226 3.24 0.95 -1.84
C THR A 226 4.06 2.23 -2.01
N LEU A 227 5.39 2.09 -1.98
CA LEU A 227 6.35 3.11 -2.36
C LEU A 227 7.22 2.54 -3.49
N ALA A 228 7.07 3.03 -4.71
CA ALA A 228 7.81 2.51 -5.88
C ALA A 228 8.34 3.65 -6.75
N ASP A 229 9.43 3.41 -7.48
CA ASP A 229 9.95 4.34 -8.49
C ASP A 229 10.11 5.79 -7.97
N GLY A 230 10.64 5.96 -6.76
CA GLY A 230 10.83 7.26 -6.12
C GLY A 230 9.57 7.91 -5.52
N GLY A 231 8.43 7.20 -5.49
CA GLY A 231 7.21 7.65 -4.82
C GLY A 231 7.44 7.97 -3.34
N GLN A 232 6.73 8.98 -2.82
CA GLN A 232 6.92 9.53 -1.48
C GLN A 232 5.63 9.47 -0.67
N ILE A 233 5.71 8.98 0.56
CA ILE A 233 4.64 9.10 1.57
C ILE A 233 5.32 9.64 2.83
N ASP A 234 4.73 10.63 3.49
CA ASP A 234 5.27 11.10 4.78
C ASP A 234 5.01 10.00 5.83
N ILE A 235 6.06 9.22 6.17
CA ILE A 235 5.96 7.98 6.98
C ILE A 235 6.72 8.04 8.31
N ASP A 236 7.51 9.08 8.57
CA ASP A 236 8.35 9.19 9.76
C ASP A 236 7.54 8.99 11.05
N GLN A 237 6.31 9.49 11.08
CA GLN A 237 5.39 9.46 12.22
C GLN A 237 4.46 8.22 12.27
N VAL A 238 4.54 7.28 11.31
CA VAL A 238 3.70 6.07 11.30
C VAL A 238 4.20 5.10 12.37
N ALA A 239 3.33 4.78 13.33
CA ALA A 239 3.64 3.94 14.49
C ALA A 239 3.14 2.50 14.36
N SER A 240 2.13 2.25 13.51
CA SER A 240 1.52 0.93 13.32
C SER A 240 1.16 0.66 11.87
N LEU A 241 1.56 -0.51 11.37
CA LEU A 241 1.13 -1.08 10.09
C LEU A 241 0.41 -2.41 10.34
N ARG A 242 -0.82 -2.57 9.82
CA ARG A 242 -1.64 -3.76 10.04
C ARG A 242 -2.34 -4.26 8.77
N ASN A 243 -2.64 -5.56 8.73
CA ASN A 243 -3.59 -6.18 7.80
C ASN A 243 -3.35 -5.83 6.31
N GLY A 244 -2.11 -5.98 5.83
CA GLY A 244 -1.77 -5.53 4.49
C GLY A 244 -0.42 -6.02 3.97
N THR A 245 0.04 -5.38 2.90
CA THR A 245 1.39 -5.56 2.35
C THR A 245 2.05 -4.21 2.19
N LEU A 246 3.29 -4.07 2.65
CA LEU A 246 4.16 -2.93 2.45
C LEU A 246 5.10 -3.34 1.33
N GLN A 247 4.87 -2.76 0.15
CA GLN A 247 5.71 -2.99 -1.00
C GLN A 247 6.62 -1.78 -1.22
N ILE A 248 7.93 -2.03 -1.27
CA ILE A 248 8.92 -1.01 -1.58
C ILE A 248 9.76 -1.50 -2.77
N SER A 249 9.80 -0.71 -3.84
CA SER A 249 10.61 -0.96 -5.03
C SER A 249 11.62 0.19 -5.20
N GLY A 250 12.90 -0.13 -4.95
CA GLY A 250 13.98 0.84 -4.84
C GLY A 250 13.89 1.77 -3.62
N GLY A 251 14.94 2.56 -3.41
CA GLY A 251 14.99 3.58 -2.35
C GLY A 251 15.25 3.05 -0.94
N GLU A 252 15.29 3.97 0.03
CA GLU A 252 15.54 3.69 1.45
C GLU A 252 14.59 4.52 2.32
N PRO A 253 13.30 4.16 2.40
CA PRO A 253 12.34 4.86 3.25
C PRO A 253 12.67 4.64 4.74
N HIS A 254 12.45 5.68 5.55
CA HIS A 254 12.73 5.66 6.98
C HIS A 254 11.42 5.71 7.79
N PHE A 255 11.16 4.65 8.56
CA PHE A 255 10.10 4.66 9.56
C PHE A 255 10.72 4.96 10.93
N LEU A 256 10.58 6.20 11.41
CA LEU A 256 11.21 6.63 12.66
C LEU A 256 10.42 6.22 13.91
N ALA A 257 9.10 6.04 13.78
CA ALA A 257 8.20 5.73 14.89
C ALA A 257 7.56 4.33 14.83
N LEU A 258 7.89 3.49 13.83
CA LEU A 258 7.16 2.24 13.61
C LEU A 258 7.51 1.18 14.66
N GLU A 259 6.58 0.96 15.59
CA GLU A 259 6.72 0.04 16.73
C GLU A 259 5.88 -1.23 16.58
N GLU A 260 4.90 -1.22 15.68
CA GLU A 260 3.93 -2.30 15.52
C GLU A 260 3.78 -2.79 14.08
N LEU A 261 3.87 -4.11 13.92
CA LEU A 261 3.73 -4.82 12.66
C LEU A 261 2.87 -6.08 12.88
N GLU A 262 1.59 -6.01 12.59
CA GLU A 262 0.63 -7.11 12.80
C GLU A 262 -0.03 -7.56 11.51
N PHE A 263 0.06 -8.86 11.19
CA PHE A 263 -0.50 -9.44 9.97
C PHE A 263 -0.11 -8.67 8.70
N MET A 264 1.11 -8.12 8.72
CA MET A 264 1.64 -7.25 7.69
C MET A 264 2.72 -8.00 6.93
N SER A 265 2.55 -8.11 5.61
CA SER A 265 3.62 -8.58 4.73
C SER A 265 4.52 -7.43 4.32
N ILE A 266 5.80 -7.71 4.11
CA ILE A 266 6.79 -6.77 3.57
C ILE A 266 7.41 -7.40 2.33
N LEU A 267 7.43 -6.65 1.22
CA LEU A 267 8.09 -7.02 -0.02
C LEU A 267 9.04 -5.90 -0.45
N LEU A 268 10.33 -6.19 -0.43
CA LEU A 268 11.37 -5.30 -0.93
C LEU A 268 11.90 -5.82 -2.26
N THR A 269 11.88 -4.97 -3.30
CA THR A 269 12.41 -5.26 -4.63
C THR A 269 13.32 -4.15 -5.14
N ASP A 270 14.02 -4.42 -6.25
CA ASP A 270 14.75 -3.42 -7.03
C ASP A 270 15.79 -2.62 -6.22
N GLY A 271 16.45 -3.27 -5.25
CA GLY A 271 17.48 -2.65 -4.42
C GLY A 271 16.95 -1.87 -3.23
N ALA A 272 15.66 -2.02 -2.88
CA ALA A 272 15.02 -1.37 -1.74
C ALA A 272 15.68 -1.76 -0.40
N ARG A 273 15.93 -0.77 0.46
CA ARG A 273 16.51 -0.98 1.79
C ARG A 273 15.55 -0.48 2.86
N LEU A 274 15.21 -1.33 3.82
CA LEU A 274 14.31 -0.97 4.92
C LEU A 274 14.88 -1.48 6.24
N ALA A 275 15.08 -0.56 7.18
CA ALA A 275 15.42 -0.88 8.57
C ALA A 275 14.26 -0.51 9.50
N LEU A 276 13.85 -1.45 10.36
CA LEU A 276 12.76 -1.28 11.32
C LEU A 276 13.28 -1.47 12.75
N PRO A 277 13.97 -0.48 13.33
CA PRO A 277 14.71 -0.64 14.58
C PRO A 277 13.83 -0.75 15.83
N LEU A 278 12.58 -0.28 15.80
CA LEU A 278 11.71 -0.34 16.98
C LEU A 278 10.83 -1.59 17.03
N ILE A 279 10.78 -2.38 15.95
CA ILE A 279 10.03 -3.63 15.91
C ILE A 279 10.75 -4.70 16.75
N THR A 280 10.08 -5.16 17.80
CA THR A 280 10.58 -6.21 18.70
C THR A 280 9.91 -7.56 18.54
N ARG A 281 8.72 -7.57 17.92
CA ARG A 281 7.90 -8.74 17.61
C ARG A 281 7.18 -8.53 16.29
N ALA A 282 6.92 -9.61 15.58
CA ALA A 282 6.05 -9.60 14.41
C ALA A 282 5.14 -10.84 14.45
N THR A 283 3.85 -10.61 14.23
CA THR A 283 2.83 -11.64 14.12
C THR A 283 2.39 -11.73 12.66
N GLY A 284 2.28 -12.96 12.16
CA GLY A 284 1.86 -13.23 10.78
C GLY A 284 1.01 -14.49 10.72
N GLY A 285 0.27 -14.67 9.63
CA GLY A 285 -0.72 -15.73 9.58
C GLY A 285 -1.62 -15.77 8.35
N GLY A 286 -2.74 -16.47 8.49
CA GLY A 286 -3.84 -16.49 7.52
C GLY A 286 -3.43 -17.09 6.17
N THR A 287 -3.70 -16.35 5.07
CA THR A 287 -3.41 -16.77 3.70
C THR A 287 -1.93 -16.68 3.29
N GLY A 288 -1.02 -16.45 4.25
CA GLY A 288 0.42 -16.39 4.01
C GLY A 288 0.97 -14.97 4.19
N THR A 289 1.34 -14.62 5.42
CA THR A 289 2.09 -13.39 5.71
C THR A 289 3.57 -13.61 5.42
N SER A 290 4.28 -12.61 4.90
CA SER A 290 5.70 -12.77 4.55
C SER A 290 6.58 -11.55 4.84
N LEU A 291 7.81 -11.78 5.28
CA LEU A 291 8.89 -10.79 5.28
C LEU A 291 9.89 -11.15 4.18
N ARG A 292 9.85 -10.44 3.05
CA ARG A 292 10.57 -10.84 1.84
C ARG A 292 11.47 -9.75 1.29
N ALA A 293 12.75 -10.09 1.11
CA ALA A 293 13.70 -9.31 0.33
C ALA A 293 14.07 -10.05 -0.96
N SER A 294 13.73 -9.47 -2.11
CA SER A 294 13.90 -10.08 -3.43
C SER A 294 14.73 -9.19 -4.34
N GLY A 295 15.74 -9.75 -4.99
CA GLY A 295 16.61 -9.03 -5.91
C GLY A 295 17.87 -8.47 -5.27
N ALA A 296 18.92 -8.31 -6.08
CA ALA A 296 20.21 -7.81 -5.64
C ALA A 296 20.11 -6.42 -5.00
N GLY A 297 20.70 -6.27 -3.81
CA GLY A 297 20.71 -5.01 -3.08
C GLY A 297 19.45 -4.73 -2.26
N SER A 298 18.39 -5.56 -2.39
CA SER A 298 17.22 -5.48 -1.53
C SER A 298 17.56 -5.98 -0.12
N VAL A 299 17.35 -5.14 0.91
CA VAL A 299 17.73 -5.45 2.30
C VAL A 299 16.60 -5.13 3.27
N LEU A 300 16.14 -6.14 4.01
CA LEU A 300 15.24 -5.97 5.15
C LEU A 300 16.02 -6.20 6.45
N GLU A 301 16.00 -5.23 7.36
CA GLU A 301 16.71 -5.30 8.63
C GLU A 301 15.76 -5.00 9.81
N LEU A 302 15.58 -5.97 10.72
CA LEU A 302 14.86 -5.78 11.98
C LEU A 302 15.81 -6.08 13.14
N PRO A 303 16.66 -5.11 13.54
CA PRO A 303 17.80 -5.38 14.41
C PRO A 303 17.40 -5.76 15.84
N ASN A 304 16.19 -5.38 16.28
CA ASN A 304 15.67 -5.63 17.63
C ASN A 304 14.53 -6.66 17.66
N LEU A 305 14.21 -7.32 16.54
CA LEU A 305 13.19 -8.36 16.50
C LEU A 305 13.67 -9.59 17.28
N THR A 306 12.95 -9.97 18.33
CA THR A 306 13.33 -11.10 19.20
C THR A 306 12.45 -12.32 19.03
N ALA A 307 11.25 -12.16 18.47
CA ALA A 307 10.29 -13.24 18.24
C ALA A 307 9.52 -13.07 16.92
N LEU A 308 9.36 -14.19 16.21
CA LEU A 308 8.43 -14.38 15.10
C LEU A 308 7.33 -15.35 15.52
N ILE A 309 6.08 -14.96 15.32
CA ILE A 309 4.91 -15.72 15.75
C ILE A 309 4.01 -15.99 14.54
N GLY A 310 3.84 -17.27 14.19
CA GLY A 310 2.87 -17.71 13.20
C GLY A 310 1.52 -18.01 13.85
N GLU A 311 0.45 -17.38 13.36
CA GLU A 311 -0.91 -17.53 13.86
C GLU A 311 -1.85 -17.95 12.72
N ASN A 312 -2.54 -19.09 12.85
CA ASN A 312 -3.58 -19.50 11.89
C ASN A 312 -3.14 -19.52 10.41
N GLY A 313 -1.87 -19.86 10.13
CA GLY A 313 -1.30 -19.91 8.78
C GLY A 313 0.22 -19.80 8.81
N TYR A 314 0.88 -20.01 7.67
CA TYR A 314 2.33 -19.84 7.59
C TYR A 314 2.73 -18.36 7.66
N PHE A 315 3.80 -18.09 8.41
CA PHE A 315 4.53 -16.84 8.35
C PHE A 315 5.93 -17.12 7.78
N SER A 316 6.16 -16.64 6.55
CA SER A 316 7.44 -16.85 5.87
C SER A 316 8.38 -15.66 6.05
N VAL A 317 9.67 -15.95 6.17
CA VAL A 317 10.75 -14.98 5.98
C VAL A 317 11.59 -15.49 4.83
N SER A 318 11.73 -14.69 3.79
CA SER A 318 12.45 -15.11 2.59
C SER A 318 13.43 -14.09 2.06
N ALA A 319 14.57 -14.61 1.60
CA ALA A 319 15.56 -13.90 0.82
C ALA A 319 15.73 -14.62 -0.51
N ASP A 320 15.51 -13.92 -1.62
CA ASP A 320 15.65 -14.52 -2.94
C ASP A 320 16.28 -13.60 -3.99
N ASN A 321 16.81 -14.18 -5.06
CA ASN A 321 17.44 -13.46 -6.17
C ASN A 321 18.53 -12.45 -5.74
N GLY A 322 19.31 -12.77 -4.70
CA GLY A 322 20.37 -11.90 -4.16
C GLY A 322 19.90 -10.93 -3.07
N GLY A 323 18.68 -11.10 -2.55
CA GLY A 323 18.14 -10.33 -1.43
C GLY A 323 18.75 -10.71 -0.07
N LEU A 324 18.65 -9.81 0.90
CA LEU A 324 19.18 -10.00 2.26
C LEU A 324 18.12 -9.68 3.32
N VAL A 325 17.88 -10.61 4.23
CA VAL A 325 17.10 -10.37 5.44
C VAL A 325 17.99 -10.52 6.67
N LYS A 326 18.00 -9.52 7.57
CA LYS A 326 18.81 -9.52 8.79
C LYS A 326 17.92 -9.45 10.03
N LEU A 327 17.99 -10.49 10.85
CA LEU A 327 17.27 -10.63 12.11
C LEU A 327 18.25 -10.99 13.25
N PRO A 328 19.26 -10.14 13.53
CA PRO A 328 20.40 -10.51 14.37
C PRO A 328 20.03 -10.79 15.84
N SER A 329 18.89 -10.28 16.31
CA SER A 329 18.39 -10.46 17.67
C SER A 329 17.31 -11.53 17.80
N LEU A 330 16.93 -12.21 16.70
CA LEU A 330 15.91 -13.25 16.75
C LEU A 330 16.46 -14.45 17.52
N ARG A 331 15.79 -14.84 18.61
CA ARG A 331 16.23 -15.93 19.48
C ARG A 331 15.42 -17.20 19.30
N THR A 332 14.13 -17.05 19.02
CA THR A 332 13.16 -18.14 18.94
C THR A 332 12.11 -17.85 17.88
N THR A 333 11.55 -18.93 17.33
CA THR A 333 10.40 -18.93 16.44
C THR A 333 9.28 -19.74 17.07
N ILE A 334 8.03 -19.34 16.86
CA ILE A 334 6.87 -20.06 17.38
C ILE A 334 5.96 -20.45 16.22
N GLN A 335 5.84 -21.77 15.98
CA GLN A 335 4.91 -22.50 15.11
C GLN A 335 4.61 -21.89 13.72
N LEU A 336 4.53 -22.73 12.69
CA LEU A 336 4.18 -22.28 11.32
C LEU A 336 5.13 -21.25 10.69
N ILE A 337 6.35 -21.13 11.22
CA ILE A 337 7.40 -20.28 10.64
C ILE A 337 8.12 -21.02 9.52
N VAL A 338 8.30 -20.34 8.39
CA VAL A 338 9.14 -20.82 7.28
C VAL A 338 10.26 -19.81 7.06
N LEU A 339 11.52 -20.23 7.13
CA LEU A 339 12.68 -19.41 6.77
C LEU A 339 13.26 -19.98 5.47
N GLU A 340 13.34 -19.16 4.43
CA GLU A 340 13.67 -19.63 3.09
C GLU A 340 14.69 -18.71 2.38
N ALA A 341 15.89 -19.23 2.12
CA ALA A 341 16.90 -18.55 1.30
C ALA A 341 17.05 -19.26 -0.06
N VAL A 342 16.82 -18.54 -1.16
CA VAL A 342 16.82 -19.11 -2.52
C VAL A 342 17.66 -18.29 -3.49
N GLY A 343 18.62 -18.93 -4.14
CA GLY A 343 19.44 -18.27 -5.16
C GLY A 343 20.75 -17.74 -4.60
N ARG A 344 21.72 -17.58 -5.51
CA ARG A 344 23.04 -17.06 -5.20
C ARG A 344 22.98 -15.68 -4.55
N GLU A 345 23.84 -15.45 -3.56
CA GLU A 345 23.89 -14.23 -2.73
C GLU A 345 22.63 -13.95 -1.88
N SER A 346 21.57 -14.76 -1.98
CA SER A 346 20.41 -14.64 -1.13
C SER A 346 20.73 -15.12 0.28
N ARG A 347 20.49 -14.28 1.29
CA ARG A 347 20.89 -14.58 2.67
C ARG A 347 19.81 -14.20 3.69
N ILE A 348 19.63 -15.06 4.68
CA ILE A 348 18.95 -14.74 5.93
C ILE A 348 19.98 -14.82 7.06
N GLU A 349 20.16 -13.73 7.81
CA GLU A 349 21.12 -13.63 8.90
C GLU A 349 20.43 -13.69 10.26
N LEU A 350 20.81 -14.69 11.07
CA LEU A 350 20.14 -15.11 12.31
C LEU A 350 21.17 -15.34 13.42
N GLN A 351 21.97 -14.30 13.72
CA GLN A 351 23.16 -14.39 14.58
C GLN A 351 22.87 -14.82 16.03
N SER A 352 21.63 -14.69 16.50
CA SER A 352 21.21 -15.05 17.87
C SER A 352 20.21 -16.20 17.94
N LEU A 353 19.87 -16.85 16.82
CA LEU A 353 18.86 -17.91 16.82
C LEU A 353 19.46 -19.16 17.46
N GLU A 354 18.94 -19.54 18.63
CA GLU A 354 19.44 -20.69 19.41
C GLU A 354 18.59 -21.95 19.19
N SER A 355 17.28 -21.76 18.99
CA SER A 355 16.30 -22.82 18.76
C SER A 355 15.33 -22.42 17.66
N PHE A 356 15.06 -23.33 16.73
CA PHE A 356 14.04 -23.18 15.71
C PHE A 356 12.87 -24.14 15.97
N VAL A 357 11.66 -23.59 16.00
CA VAL A 357 10.41 -24.36 15.94
C VAL A 357 9.58 -23.81 14.78
N GLY A 358 9.30 -24.64 13.78
CA GLY A 358 8.62 -24.16 12.58
C GLY A 358 8.26 -25.25 11.57
N SER A 359 7.93 -24.79 10.37
CA SER A 359 7.44 -25.64 9.28
C SER A 359 8.40 -25.72 8.09
N GLY A 360 9.48 -24.94 8.10
CA GLY A 360 10.55 -25.10 7.13
C GLY A 360 11.77 -24.23 7.43
N LEU A 361 12.93 -24.86 7.51
CA LEU A 361 14.24 -24.21 7.47
C LEU A 361 14.90 -24.60 6.13
N ILE A 362 14.86 -23.70 5.14
CA ILE A 362 15.05 -24.07 3.73
C ILE A 362 16.16 -23.22 3.12
N ALA A 363 17.26 -23.86 2.73
CA ALA A 363 18.29 -23.26 1.89
C ALA A 363 18.37 -24.00 0.55
N ARG A 364 18.21 -23.29 -0.57
CA ARG A 364 18.35 -23.89 -1.89
C ARG A 364 18.98 -22.99 -2.92
N SER A 365 19.52 -23.59 -3.98
CA SER A 365 20.08 -22.90 -5.14
C SER A 365 21.14 -21.86 -4.74
N GLU A 366 22.12 -22.26 -3.92
CA GLU A 366 23.16 -21.38 -3.34
C GLU A 366 22.67 -20.31 -2.33
N GLY A 367 21.40 -20.33 -1.94
CA GLY A 367 20.88 -19.49 -0.85
C GLY A 367 21.44 -19.91 0.51
N ALA A 368 21.60 -18.97 1.44
CA ALA A 368 22.20 -19.25 2.75
C ALA A 368 21.38 -18.75 3.95
N LEU A 369 21.23 -19.59 4.97
CA LEU A 369 20.82 -19.19 6.31
C LEU A 369 22.03 -19.21 7.24
N ARG A 370 22.37 -18.05 7.80
CA ARG A 370 23.47 -17.90 8.77
C ARG A 370 22.95 -18.01 10.18
N THR A 371 23.17 -19.17 10.79
CA THR A 371 22.59 -19.60 12.07
C THR A 371 23.68 -20.10 13.03
N PRO A 372 24.73 -19.31 13.32
CA PRO A 372 25.94 -19.79 14.01
C PRO A 372 25.72 -20.23 15.47
N LYS A 373 24.53 -20.03 16.02
CA LYS A 373 24.14 -20.43 17.38
C LYS A 373 23.00 -21.44 17.42
N LEU A 374 22.50 -21.91 16.28
CA LEU A 374 21.33 -22.78 16.22
C LEU A 374 21.71 -24.20 16.65
N THR A 375 21.25 -24.59 17.84
CA THR A 375 21.58 -25.89 18.43
C THR A 375 20.43 -26.90 18.33
N GLN A 376 19.20 -26.42 18.19
CA GLN A 376 17.99 -27.25 18.19
C GLN A 376 17.08 -26.86 17.04
N VAL A 377 16.59 -27.85 16.30
CA VAL A 377 15.63 -27.67 15.21
C VAL A 377 14.47 -28.63 15.40
N GLU A 378 13.28 -28.06 15.54
CA GLU A 378 12.02 -28.78 15.53
C GLU A 378 11.23 -28.40 14.28
N GLY A 379 11.13 -29.33 13.34
CA GLY A 379 10.45 -29.15 12.05
C GLY A 379 11.30 -29.56 10.84
N PRO A 380 10.75 -29.40 9.62
CA PRO A 380 11.45 -29.74 8.38
C PRO A 380 12.68 -28.85 8.11
N MET A 381 13.76 -29.47 7.66
CA MET A 381 14.98 -28.80 7.20
C MET A 381 15.31 -29.28 5.77
N THR A 382 15.65 -28.34 4.88
CA THR A 382 16.02 -28.65 3.49
C THR A 382 17.31 -27.94 3.10
N LEU A 383 18.28 -28.70 2.60
CA LEU A 383 19.49 -28.21 1.93
C LEU A 383 19.53 -28.79 0.51
N ALA A 384 19.35 -27.97 -0.51
CA ALA A 384 19.29 -28.44 -1.90
C ALA A 384 20.11 -27.55 -2.83
N ASP A 385 20.62 -28.09 -3.93
CA ASP A 385 21.24 -27.31 -5.01
C ASP A 385 22.32 -26.30 -4.52
N GLY A 386 23.18 -26.74 -3.60
CA GLY A 386 24.24 -25.89 -3.01
C GLY A 386 23.78 -24.90 -1.94
N GLY A 387 22.52 -24.98 -1.49
CA GLY A 387 22.02 -24.22 -0.35
C GLY A 387 22.78 -24.50 0.94
N HIS A 388 22.95 -23.49 1.78
CA HIS A 388 23.77 -23.56 2.98
C HIS A 388 23.00 -23.15 4.25
N ILE A 389 23.12 -23.95 5.30
CA ILE A 389 22.70 -23.63 6.65
C ILE A 389 23.91 -23.90 7.53
N ASP A 390 24.23 -23.02 8.50
CA ASP A 390 25.29 -23.32 9.46
C ASP A 390 24.83 -24.49 10.35
N THR A 391 25.41 -25.69 10.14
CA THR A 391 24.97 -26.95 10.78
C THR A 391 25.93 -27.50 11.82
N ASP A 392 27.14 -26.95 11.91
CA ASP A 392 28.21 -27.48 12.77
C ASP A 392 27.82 -27.58 14.25
N GLN A 393 27.02 -26.62 14.71
CA GLN A 393 26.58 -26.50 16.09
C GLN A 393 25.21 -27.16 16.38
N VAL A 394 24.54 -27.74 15.38
CA VAL A 394 23.22 -28.37 15.54
C VAL A 394 23.36 -29.71 16.28
N ALA A 395 22.78 -29.79 17.47
CA ALA A 395 22.86 -30.96 18.35
C ALA A 395 21.60 -31.83 18.35
N SER A 396 20.45 -31.27 17.96
CA SER A 396 19.16 -31.97 17.97
C SER A 396 18.31 -31.61 16.76
N LEU A 397 17.80 -32.63 16.07
CA LEU A 397 16.78 -32.52 15.02
C LEU A 397 15.54 -33.31 15.45
N ARG A 398 14.37 -32.66 15.44
CA ARG A 398 13.11 -33.25 15.90
C ARG A 398 11.92 -32.96 14.98
N ASN A 399 10.92 -33.84 14.99
CA ASN A 399 9.57 -33.62 14.46
C ASN A 399 9.53 -33.11 13.00
N GLY A 400 10.23 -33.77 12.09
CA GLY A 400 10.35 -33.24 10.73
C GLY A 400 10.99 -34.18 9.72
N THR A 401 11.39 -33.58 8.60
CA THR A 401 12.20 -34.25 7.57
C THR A 401 13.46 -33.45 7.34
N LEU A 402 14.61 -34.11 7.35
CA LEU A 402 15.86 -33.58 6.82
C LEU A 402 15.97 -34.03 5.36
N GLN A 403 15.83 -33.08 4.44
CA GLN A 403 16.00 -33.32 3.01
C GLN A 403 17.32 -32.71 2.54
N ILE A 404 18.16 -33.52 1.90
CA ILE A 404 19.41 -33.08 1.29
C ILE A 404 19.42 -33.52 -0.18
N SER A 405 19.63 -32.59 -1.10
CA SER A 405 19.80 -32.86 -2.53
C SER A 405 21.15 -32.32 -2.99
N GLY A 406 22.06 -33.24 -3.34
CA GLY A 406 23.47 -32.94 -3.61
C GLY A 406 24.27 -32.47 -2.38
N GLY A 407 25.60 -32.41 -2.54
CA GLY A 407 26.51 -31.88 -1.52
C GLY A 407 26.79 -32.82 -0.33
N GLU A 408 27.61 -32.33 0.59
CA GLU A 408 28.07 -33.05 1.79
C GLU A 408 27.94 -32.16 3.04
N PRO A 409 26.72 -31.88 3.53
CA PRO A 409 26.55 -31.07 4.74
C PRO A 409 27.09 -31.80 5.98
N HIS A 410 27.69 -31.05 6.90
CA HIS A 410 28.35 -31.58 8.10
C HIS A 410 27.51 -31.32 9.36
N PHE A 411 27.31 -32.37 10.15
CA PHE A 411 26.59 -32.31 11.43
C PHE A 411 27.44 -32.95 12.56
N PRO A 412 28.63 -32.38 12.86
CA PRO A 412 29.58 -32.95 13.82
C PRO A 412 29.05 -32.99 15.26
N ALA A 413 28.13 -32.10 15.64
CA ALA A 413 27.55 -32.04 16.98
C ALA A 413 26.22 -32.79 17.12
N LEU A 414 25.68 -33.39 16.05
CA LEU A 414 24.33 -33.95 16.05
C LEU A 414 24.27 -35.26 16.82
N GLU A 415 23.73 -35.21 18.04
CA GLU A 415 23.61 -36.33 18.98
C GLU A 415 22.19 -36.89 19.03
N GLU A 416 21.19 -36.11 18.61
CA GLU A 416 19.79 -36.46 18.76
C GLU A 416 18.99 -36.35 17.46
N LEU A 417 18.28 -37.44 17.14
CA LEU A 417 17.41 -37.58 15.99
C LEU A 417 16.07 -38.20 16.44
N GLU A 418 15.07 -37.36 16.71
CA GLU A 418 13.77 -37.82 17.20
C GLU A 418 12.63 -37.50 16.26
N PHE A 419 11.83 -38.50 15.90
CA PHE A 419 10.67 -38.34 15.03
C PHE A 419 11.03 -37.70 13.67
N MET A 420 12.23 -38.01 13.16
CA MET A 420 12.78 -37.44 11.94
C MET A 420 12.79 -38.45 10.79
N SER A 421 12.37 -38.00 9.61
CA SER A 421 12.71 -38.66 8.35
C SER A 421 13.99 -38.05 7.76
N ILE A 422 14.79 -38.86 7.07
CA ILE A 422 15.95 -38.39 6.29
C ILE A 422 15.76 -38.81 4.84
N LEU A 423 15.86 -37.84 3.92
CA LEU A 423 15.82 -38.06 2.48
C LEU A 423 17.06 -37.46 1.82
N LEU A 424 17.93 -38.32 1.28
CA LEU A 424 19.11 -37.92 0.51
C LEU A 424 18.88 -38.22 -0.97
N THR A 425 19.04 -37.23 -1.83
CA THR A 425 18.92 -37.37 -3.29
C THR A 425 20.11 -36.75 -4.04
N ASP A 426 20.21 -37.03 -5.33
CA ASP A 426 21.11 -36.33 -6.27
C ASP A 426 22.59 -36.35 -5.86
N GLY A 427 23.05 -37.47 -5.30
CA GLY A 427 24.43 -37.65 -4.89
C GLY A 427 24.76 -37.09 -3.49
N ALA A 428 23.75 -36.71 -2.70
CA ALA A 428 23.92 -36.22 -1.35
C ALA A 428 24.58 -37.25 -0.42
N ARG A 429 25.59 -36.81 0.35
CA ARG A 429 26.28 -37.66 1.33
C ARG A 429 26.17 -37.06 2.72
N LEU A 430 25.73 -37.86 3.68
CA LEU A 430 25.57 -37.44 5.06
C LEU A 430 26.12 -38.52 6.00
N ALA A 431 27.05 -38.12 6.88
CA ALA A 431 27.56 -38.96 7.95
C ALA A 431 27.15 -38.38 9.32
N LEU A 432 26.55 -39.21 10.16
CA LEU A 432 26.06 -38.85 11.49
C LEU A 432 26.74 -39.72 12.56
N PRO A 433 28.00 -39.41 12.93
CA PRO A 433 28.81 -40.30 13.75
C PRO A 433 28.39 -40.34 15.22
N LEU A 434 27.72 -39.31 15.75
CA LEU A 434 27.31 -39.29 17.17
C LEU A 434 25.92 -39.91 17.42
N ILE A 435 25.16 -40.20 16.36
CA ILE A 435 23.83 -40.80 16.48
C ILE A 435 23.95 -42.27 16.91
N THR A 436 23.44 -42.58 18.11
CA THR A 436 23.39 -43.93 18.66
C THR A 436 21.98 -44.53 18.68
N ARG A 437 20.96 -43.67 18.65
CA ARG A 437 19.55 -44.03 18.62
C ARG A 437 18.80 -43.05 17.73
N ALA A 438 17.85 -43.56 16.95
CA ALA A 438 16.84 -42.77 16.26
C ALA A 438 15.45 -43.26 16.67
N THR A 439 14.48 -42.36 16.79
CA THR A 439 13.08 -42.73 17.12
C THR A 439 12.14 -42.30 16.01
N GLY A 440 11.19 -43.18 15.64
CA GLY A 440 10.18 -42.87 14.63
C GLY A 440 8.92 -42.23 15.21
N GLY A 441 8.34 -41.26 14.49
CA GLY A 441 7.14 -40.49 14.90
C GLY A 441 5.80 -41.14 14.54
N GLY A 442 5.82 -42.37 14.03
CA GLY A 442 4.65 -43.09 13.52
C GLY A 442 4.90 -43.74 12.15
N THR A 443 3.82 -44.19 11.51
CA THR A 443 3.86 -44.82 10.17
C THR A 443 4.29 -43.79 9.11
N GLY A 444 5.49 -43.94 8.57
CA GLY A 444 6.01 -43.06 7.51
C GLY A 444 7.37 -42.43 7.80
N THR A 445 7.89 -42.55 9.04
CA THR A 445 9.29 -42.17 9.31
C THR A 445 10.21 -43.03 8.45
N SER A 446 11.12 -42.41 7.67
CA SER A 446 12.01 -43.16 6.78
C SER A 446 13.43 -42.59 6.77
N LEU A 447 14.42 -43.47 6.68
CA LEU A 447 15.81 -43.12 6.40
C LEU A 447 16.11 -43.62 4.98
N ARG A 448 16.20 -42.69 4.02
CA ARG A 448 16.27 -43.02 2.61
C ARG A 448 17.39 -42.25 1.92
N ALA A 449 18.33 -43.00 1.32
CA ALA A 449 19.23 -42.49 0.29
C ALA A 449 18.75 -43.00 -1.07
N SER A 450 18.51 -42.11 -2.02
CA SER A 450 17.92 -42.42 -3.32
C SER A 450 18.72 -41.77 -4.45
N GLY A 451 18.91 -42.48 -5.56
CA GLY A 451 19.73 -42.01 -6.68
C GLY A 451 21.20 -42.41 -6.58
N ALA A 452 21.92 -42.27 -7.68
CA ALA A 452 23.34 -42.64 -7.76
C ALA A 452 24.20 -41.70 -6.88
N GLY A 453 25.09 -42.28 -6.09
CA GLY A 453 26.04 -41.53 -5.26
C GLY A 453 25.49 -41.03 -3.92
N SER A 454 24.17 -41.13 -3.68
CA SER A 454 23.56 -40.74 -2.41
C SER A 454 23.92 -41.74 -1.30
N VAL A 455 24.42 -41.27 -0.16
CA VAL A 455 24.90 -42.13 0.95
C VAL A 455 24.49 -41.56 2.31
N LEU A 456 23.90 -42.40 3.17
CA LEU A 456 23.65 -42.11 4.58
C LEU A 456 24.52 -43.03 5.43
N GLU A 457 25.41 -42.47 6.25
CA GLU A 457 26.29 -43.20 7.17
C GLU A 457 25.89 -42.96 8.63
N LEU A 458 25.59 -44.04 9.35
CA LEU A 458 25.17 -44.04 10.76
C LEU A 458 26.02 -45.07 11.54
N PRO A 459 27.35 -44.86 11.66
CA PRO A 459 28.28 -45.90 12.09
C PRO A 459 28.08 -46.40 13.53
N ASN A 460 27.45 -45.59 14.39
CA ASN A 460 27.24 -45.88 15.80
C ASN A 460 25.78 -46.16 16.18
N LEU A 461 24.87 -46.30 15.19
CA LEU A 461 23.46 -46.55 15.44
C LEU A 461 23.23 -47.96 16.01
N THR A 462 22.61 -48.03 17.18
CA THR A 462 22.34 -49.30 17.90
C THR A 462 20.86 -49.57 18.13
N ALA A 463 20.00 -48.57 17.96
CA ALA A 463 18.55 -48.68 18.14
C ALA A 463 17.80 -47.78 17.15
N LEU A 464 16.72 -48.30 16.57
CA LEU A 464 15.83 -47.64 15.60
C LEU A 464 14.37 -47.73 16.03
#